data_AF-A0A2M8DQK7-F1
#
_entry.id   AF-A0A2M8DQK7-F1
#
_cell.length_a   1.000
_cell.length_b   1.000
_cell.length_c   1.000
_cell.angle_alpha   90.00
_cell.angle_beta   90.00
_cell.angle_gamma   90.00
#
_symmetry.space_group_name_H-M   'P 1'
#
loop_
_entity.id
_entity.type
_entity.pdbx_description
1 polymer ?
#
loop_
_entity_poly.entity_id
_entity_poly.type
_entity_poly.pdbx_seq_one_letter_code
_entity_poly.pdbx_strand_id
1 'polypeptide(L)'
;MKFDQKQFHKANNTVQILIILGIFIVINVLVSFLPVRWDLTEGKDFSISPTTKRIVKELDDVVTIKAYFTNDLPGRLIPLRQQVNDILDEYANYGKG
;
A
#
# COMPACT_ATOMS: atom_id res chain seq x y z
N MET A 1 0.66 -25.70 -50.48
CA MET A 1 1.40 -24.78 -49.59
C MET A 1 0.44 -24.33 -48.49
N LYS A 2 0.52 -24.91 -47.28
CA LYS A 2 -0.38 -24.57 -46.16
C LYS A 2 0.37 -23.64 -45.22
N PHE A 3 0.02 -22.35 -45.23
CA PHE A 3 0.60 -21.39 -44.29
C PHE A 3 0.06 -21.68 -42.88
N ASP A 4 0.98 -21.91 -41.96
CA ASP A 4 0.71 -22.25 -40.57
C ASP A 4 0.09 -21.06 -39.82
N GLN A 5 -1.23 -21.11 -39.63
CA GLN A 5 -2.04 -20.10 -38.94
C GLN A 5 -1.79 -20.05 -37.41
N LYS A 6 -1.01 -21.00 -36.83
CA LYS A 6 -0.73 -21.00 -35.38
C LYS A 6 0.19 -19.88 -34.92
N GLN A 7 1.04 -19.33 -35.79
CA GLN A 7 1.96 -18.26 -35.40
C GLN A 7 1.27 -16.91 -35.20
N PHE A 8 0.24 -16.61 -35.98
CA PHE A 8 -0.51 -15.35 -35.86
C PHE A 8 -1.28 -15.25 -34.53
N HIS A 9 -1.87 -16.35 -34.04
CA HIS A 9 -2.55 -16.37 -32.75
C HIS A 9 -1.59 -16.29 -31.56
N LYS A 10 -0.42 -16.96 -31.62
CA LYS A 10 0.60 -16.83 -30.57
C LYS A 10 1.20 -15.43 -30.50
N ALA A 11 1.51 -14.82 -31.65
CA ALA A 11 2.03 -13.45 -31.71
C ALA A 11 1.01 -12.45 -31.14
N ASN A 12 -0.28 -12.62 -31.45
CA ASN A 12 -1.34 -11.80 -30.88
C ASN A 12 -1.44 -11.95 -29.35
N ASN A 13 -1.31 -13.17 -28.84
CA ASN A 13 -1.34 -13.41 -27.38
C ASN A 13 -0.12 -12.80 -26.68
N THR A 14 1.08 -12.89 -27.25
CA THR A 14 2.28 -12.26 -26.66
C THR A 14 2.15 -10.74 -26.64
N VAL A 15 1.69 -10.13 -27.74
CA VAL A 15 1.46 -8.68 -27.81
C VAL A 15 0.38 -8.25 -26.81
N GLN A 16 -0.71 -9.01 -26.67
CA GLN A 16 -1.76 -8.75 -25.68
C GLN A 16 -1.23 -8.83 -24.24
N ILE A 17 -0.41 -9.85 -23.91
CA ILE A 17 0.21 -9.98 -22.59
C ILE A 17 1.12 -8.78 -22.30
N LEU A 18 1.94 -8.36 -23.27
CA LEU A 18 2.81 -7.19 -23.12
C LEU A 18 2.03 -5.89 -22.93
N ILE A 19 0.92 -5.71 -23.65
CA ILE A 19 0.03 -4.56 -23.48
C ILE A 19 -0.58 -4.56 -22.07
N ILE A 20 -1.11 -5.70 -21.62
CA ILE A 20 -1.68 -5.83 -20.27
C ILE A 20 -0.62 -5.53 -19.21
N LEU A 21 0.58 -6.10 -19.33
CA LEU A 21 1.68 -5.85 -18.42
C LEU A 21 2.08 -4.37 -18.40
N GLY A 22 2.16 -3.73 -19.56
CA GLY A 22 2.43 -2.30 -19.69
C GLY A 22 1.36 -1.44 -18.99
N ILE A 23 0.08 -1.78 -19.16
CA ILE A 23 -1.03 -1.12 -18.45
C ILE A 23 -0.88 -1.29 -16.93
N PHE A 24 -0.57 -2.50 -16.45
CA PHE A 24 -0.34 -2.75 -15.03
C PHE A 24 0.80 -1.89 -14.47
N ILE A 25 1.91 -1.76 -15.19
CA ILE A 25 3.04 -0.91 -14.78
C ILE A 25 2.61 0.55 -14.71
N VAL A 26 1.91 1.06 -15.73
CA VAL A 26 1.43 2.46 -15.74
C VAL A 26 0.46 2.71 -14.58
N ILE A 27 -0.49 1.81 -14.34
CA ILE A 27 -1.41 1.92 -13.20
C ILE A 27 -0.64 1.90 -11.88
N ASN A 28 0.34 1.02 -11.72
CA ASN A 28 1.13 0.94 -10.50
C ASN A 28 1.90 2.25 -10.24
N VAL A 29 2.51 2.83 -11.27
CA VAL A 29 3.17 4.15 -11.18
C VAL A 29 2.17 5.24 -10.80
N LEU A 30 0.99 5.28 -11.43
CA LEU A 30 -0.04 6.28 -11.10
C LEU A 30 -0.54 6.14 -9.65
N VAL A 31 -0.79 4.90 -9.19
CA VAL A 31 -1.21 4.61 -7.82
C VAL A 31 -0.12 4.99 -6.82
N SER A 32 1.17 4.87 -7.17
CA SER A 32 2.28 5.25 -6.29
C SER A 32 2.30 6.74 -5.91
N PHE A 33 1.62 7.59 -6.69
CA PHE A 33 1.45 9.02 -6.38
C PHE A 33 0.23 9.32 -5.50
N LEU A 34 -0.70 8.37 -5.35
CA LEU A 34 -1.87 8.54 -4.50
C LEU A 34 -1.48 8.22 -3.05
N PRO A 35 -1.87 9.06 -2.06
CA PRO A 35 -1.62 8.81 -0.64
C PRO A 35 -2.60 7.76 -0.08
N VAL A 36 -2.84 6.68 -0.83
CA VAL A 36 -3.79 5.63 -0.48
C VAL A 36 -3.02 4.35 -0.23
N ARG A 37 -2.93 3.96 1.04
CA ARG A 37 -2.38 2.66 1.45
C ARG A 37 -3.54 1.73 1.77
N TRP A 38 -3.67 0.65 1.01
CA TRP A 38 -4.58 -0.43 1.34
C TRP A 38 -3.84 -1.52 2.08
N ASP A 39 -4.27 -1.79 3.31
CA ASP A 39 -3.81 -2.93 4.06
C ASP A 39 -4.48 -4.21 3.52
N LEU A 40 -3.70 -5.04 2.84
CA LEU A 40 -4.17 -6.30 2.25
C LEU A 40 -3.90 -7.51 3.14
N THR A 41 -3.42 -7.30 4.38
CA THR A 41 -3.25 -8.39 5.34
C THR A 41 -4.61 -8.95 5.78
N GLU A 42 -4.65 -10.23 6.12
CA GLU A 42 -5.87 -10.91 6.58
C GLU A 42 -6.43 -10.26 7.85
N GLY A 43 -5.55 -9.89 8.79
CA GLY A 43 -5.90 -9.28 10.07
C GLY A 43 -6.02 -7.76 10.06
N LYS A 44 -5.67 -7.08 8.96
CA LYS A 44 -5.46 -5.63 8.93
C LYS A 44 -4.41 -5.16 9.96
N ASP A 45 -3.29 -5.88 10.02
CA ASP A 45 -2.24 -5.73 11.03
C ASP A 45 -1.58 -4.33 11.03
N PHE A 46 -1.77 -3.56 9.95
CA PHE A 46 -1.23 -2.21 9.77
C PHE A 46 -2.33 -1.14 9.73
N SER A 47 -3.58 -1.50 10.06
CA SER A 47 -4.71 -0.56 10.11
C SER A 47 -5.30 -0.47 11.51
N ILE A 48 -5.79 0.70 11.89
CA ILE A 48 -6.53 0.84 13.15
C ILE A 48 -7.95 0.26 13.04
N SER A 49 -8.51 -0.20 14.16
CA SER A 49 -9.86 -0.80 14.16
C SER A 49 -10.93 0.23 13.76
N PRO A 50 -12.09 -0.20 13.22
CA PRO A 50 -13.20 0.71 12.91
C PRO A 50 -13.65 1.55 14.11
N THR A 51 -13.64 0.97 15.31
CA THR A 51 -13.95 1.67 16.57
C THR A 51 -12.92 2.77 16.83
N THR A 52 -11.64 2.48 16.65
CA THR A 52 -10.54 3.45 16.83
C THR A 52 -10.66 4.58 15.81
N LYS A 53 -10.98 4.30 14.55
CA LYS A 53 -11.21 5.33 13.50
C LYS A 53 -12.28 6.31 13.95
N ARG A 54 -13.38 5.83 14.53
CA ARG A 54 -14.46 6.69 15.04
C ARG A 54 -13.98 7.58 16.19
N ILE A 55 -13.31 7.00 17.18
CA ILE A 55 -12.81 7.74 18.35
C ILE A 55 -11.87 8.87 17.90
N VAL A 56 -10.94 8.58 17.01
CA VAL A 56 -9.92 9.55 16.58
C VAL A 56 -10.49 10.65 15.69
N LYS A 57 -11.54 10.35 14.93
CA LYS A 57 -12.30 11.34 14.17
C LYS A 57 -13.13 12.27 15.07
N GLU A 58 -13.59 11.76 16.21
CA GLU A 58 -14.45 12.47 17.17
C GLU A 58 -13.65 13.26 18.22
N LEU A 59 -12.31 13.23 18.19
CA LEU A 59 -11.49 14.04 19.09
C LEU A 59 -11.81 15.53 18.96
N ASP A 60 -12.06 16.17 20.10
CA ASP A 60 -12.42 17.59 20.18
C ASP A 60 -11.23 18.53 19.96
N ASP A 61 -10.02 18.06 20.26
CA ASP A 61 -8.77 18.82 20.19
C ASP A 61 -7.65 18.02 19.52
N VAL A 62 -6.58 18.71 19.11
CA VAL A 62 -5.42 18.14 18.44
C VAL A 62 -4.55 17.38 19.45
N VAL A 63 -4.24 16.11 19.13
CA VAL A 63 -3.38 15.27 19.95
C VAL A 63 -2.00 15.15 19.29
N THR A 64 -0.96 15.63 19.97
CA THR A 64 0.42 15.48 19.50
C THR A 64 1.06 14.23 20.08
N ILE A 65 1.49 13.30 19.23
CA ILE A 65 2.23 12.10 19.62
C ILE A 65 3.71 12.26 19.23
N LYS A 66 4.63 12.05 20.18
CA LYS A 66 6.08 12.04 19.93
C LYS A 66 6.63 10.66 20.20
N ALA A 67 7.03 9.95 19.14
CA ALA A 67 7.69 8.66 19.23
C ALA A 67 9.21 8.82 19.14
N TYR A 68 9.95 8.14 20.02
CA TYR A 68 11.42 8.17 20.05
C TYR A 68 11.96 6.81 19.65
N PHE A 69 12.88 6.80 18.68
CA PHE A 69 13.60 5.62 18.25
C PHE A 69 15.10 5.90 18.30
N THR A 70 15.88 4.93 18.77
CA THR A 70 17.34 5.00 18.62
C THR A 70 17.73 4.72 17.16
N ASN A 71 18.83 5.33 16.70
CA ASN A 71 19.40 5.02 15.39
C ASN A 71 20.05 3.63 15.35
N ASP A 72 20.48 3.12 16.51
CA ASP A 72 21.13 1.81 16.66
C ASP A 72 20.14 0.76 17.16
N LEU A 73 19.09 0.51 16.38
CA LEU A 73 18.12 -0.55 16.68
C LEU A 73 18.72 -1.91 16.30
N PRO A 74 18.68 -2.91 17.20
CA PRO A 74 18.96 -4.30 16.83
C PRO A 74 18.14 -4.69 15.60
N GLY A 75 18.71 -5.43 14.64
CA GLY A 75 18.05 -5.73 13.36
C GLY A 75 16.64 -6.31 13.49
N ARG A 76 16.40 -7.10 14.54
CA ARG A 76 15.08 -7.66 14.93
C ARG A 76 14.01 -6.63 15.31
N LEU A 77 14.38 -5.38 15.62
CA LEU A 77 13.47 -4.29 16.00
C LEU A 77 13.27 -3.26 14.87
N ILE A 78 14.01 -3.35 13.77
CA ILE A 78 13.80 -2.47 12.60
C ILE A 78 12.35 -2.54 12.10
N PRO A 79 11.71 -3.73 11.97
CA PRO A 79 10.31 -3.81 11.53
C PRO A 79 9.34 -3.16 12.52
N LEU A 80 9.64 -3.21 13.82
CA LEU A 80 8.79 -2.61 14.85
C LEU A 80 8.72 -1.09 14.70
N ARG A 81 9.83 -0.43 14.37
CA ARG A 81 9.84 1.01 14.08
C ARG A 81 8.88 1.34 12.93
N GLN A 82 8.92 0.55 11.86
CA GLN A 82 8.02 0.73 10.72
C GLN A 82 6.55 0.53 11.12
N GLN A 83 6.25 -0.55 11.86
CA GLN A 83 4.90 -0.83 12.34
C GLN A 83 4.33 0.30 13.21
N VAL A 84 5.13 0.85 14.13
CA VAL A 84 4.68 1.98 14.95
C VAL A 84 4.41 3.20 14.08
N ASN A 85 5.28 3.51 13.12
CA ASN A 85 5.04 4.61 12.18
C ASN A 85 3.77 4.40 11.36
N ASP A 86 3.53 3.18 10.86
CA ASP A 86 2.33 2.86 10.07
C ASP A 86 1.04 3.08 10.88
N ILE A 87 1.03 2.69 12.16
CA ILE A 87 -0.11 2.92 13.05
C ILE A 87 -0.29 4.42 13.34
N LEU A 88 0.79 5.17 13.56
CA LEU A 88 0.72 6.61 13.78
C LEU A 88 0.24 7.37 12.54
N ASP A 89 0.62 6.94 11.35
CA ASP A 89 0.12 7.47 10.08
C ASP A 89 -1.39 7.21 9.94
N GLU A 90 -1.87 6.02 10.30
CA GLU A 90 -3.31 5.73 10.34
C GLU A 90 -4.05 6.66 11.32
N TYR A 91 -3.49 6.93 12.50
CA TYR A 91 -4.07 7.88 13.44
C TYR A 91 -4.15 9.29 12.85
N ALA A 92 -3.09 9.77 12.20
CA ALA A 92 -3.06 11.09 11.56
C ALA A 92 -4.07 11.18 10.39
N ASN A 93 -4.14 10.13 9.56
CA ASN A 93 -5.04 10.07 8.40
C ASN A 93 -6.53 10.08 8.76
N TYR A 94 -6.90 9.42 9.86
CA TYR A 94 -8.28 9.37 10.35
C TYR A 94 -8.62 10.47 11.37
N GLY A 95 -7.61 11.16 11.90
CA GLY A 95 -7.74 12.32 12.79
C GLY A 95 -7.96 13.63 12.04
N LYS A 96 -8.04 14.73 12.79
CA LYS A 96 -8.24 16.09 12.25
C LYS A 96 -6.92 16.82 11.91
N GLY A 97 -5.80 16.10 11.83
CA GLY A 97 -4.45 16.65 11.65
C GLY A 97 -3.60 16.45 12.88
#